data_AF-A0A9D8J3V9-F1
#
_entry.id   AF-A0A9D8J3V9-F1
#
_cell.length_a   1.000
_cell.length_b   1.000
_cell.length_c   1.000
_cell.angle_alpha   90.00
_cell.angle_beta   90.00
_cell.angle_gamma   90.00
#
_symmetry.space_group_name_H-M   'P 1'
#
loop_
_entity.id
_entity.type
_entity.pdbx_description
1 polymer ?
#
loop_
_entity_poly.entity_id
_entity_poly.type
_entity_poly.pdbx_seq_one_letter_code
_entity_poly.pdbx_strand_id
1 'polypeptide(L)' 'MDVKGALLIDVREPAEYHSMHIQGSELMPLTSFDGSKVPKDQKVILHCQRGRR' A
#
# COMPACT_ATOMS: atom_id res chain seq x y z
N MET A 1 12.86 18.11 11.40
CA MET A 1 11.49 17.56 11.58
C MET A 1 11.46 16.27 10.79
N ASP A 2 11.58 15.14 11.48
CA ASP A 2 11.54 13.82 10.84
C ASP A 2 10.09 13.62 10.36
N VAL A 3 9.83 13.96 9.10
CA VAL A 3 8.56 13.61 8.47
C VAL A 3 8.68 12.11 8.22
N LYS A 4 8.40 11.29 9.24
CA LYS A 4 8.18 9.85 9.04
C LYS A 4 7.00 9.74 8.09
N GLY A 5 7.29 9.73 6.79
CA GLY A 5 6.30 9.58 5.75
C GLY A 5 5.48 8.33 6.03
N ALA A 6 4.17 8.43 5.90
CA ALA A 6 3.32 7.26 6.06
C ALA A 6 3.71 6.20 5.01
N LEU A 7 3.71 4.93 5.39
CA LEU A 7 3.88 3.84 4.43
C LEU A 7 2.59 3.75 3.59
N LEU A 8 2.70 4.01 2.31
CA LEU A 8 1.58 3.83 1.39
C LEU A 8 1.61 2.40 0.88
N ILE A 9 0.58 1.61 1.17
CA ILE A 9 0.44 0.25 0.67
C ILE A 9 -0.66 0.24 -0.39
N ASP A 10 -0.32 -0.21 -1.60
CA ASP A 10 -1.26 -0.37 -2.69
C ASP A 10 -1.79 -1.82 -2.72
N VAL A 11 -3.10 -1.97 -2.54
CA VAL A 11 -3.76 -3.27 -2.45
C VAL A 11 -4.39 -3.75 -3.77
N ARG A 12 -4.06 -3.09 -4.88
CA ARG A 12 -4.53 -3.47 -6.22
C ARG A 12 -3.80 -4.70 -6.75
N GLU A 13 -4.28 -5.23 -7.87
CA GLU A 13 -3.60 -6.33 -8.55
C GLU A 13 -2.26 -5.89 -9.15
N PRO A 14 -1.27 -6.79 -9.28
CA PRO A 14 0.06 -6.45 -9.80
C PRO A 14 0.02 -5.80 -11.18
N ALA A 15 -0.88 -6.24 -12.06
CA ALA A 15 -1.05 -5.68 -13.39
C ALA A 15 -1.50 -4.20 -13.35
N GLU A 16 -2.36 -3.84 -12.40
CA GLU A 16 -2.83 -2.45 -12.21
C GLU A 16 -1.71 -1.56 -11.67
N TYR A 17 -0.90 -2.09 -10.75
CA TYR A 17 0.24 -1.40 -10.16
C TYR A 17 1.37 -1.15 -11.17
N HIS A 18 1.68 -2.14 -12.00
CA HIS A 18 2.70 -2.01 -13.05
C HIS A 18 2.28 -1.05 -14.16
N SER A 19 0.98 -0.95 -14.44
CA SER A 19 0.44 0.03 -15.39
C SER A 19 0.54 1.46 -14.84
N MET A 20 0.15 1.67 -13.58
CA MET A 20 0.37 2.92 -12.87
C MET A 20 0.31 2.73 -11.34
N HIS A 21 1.26 3.34 -10.63
CA HIS A 21 1.26 3.37 -9.17
C HIS A 21 1.82 4.68 -8.63
N ILE A 22 1.60 4.91 -7.34
CA ILE A 22 2.12 6.08 -6.65
C ILE A 22 3.57 5.79 -6.28
N GLN A 23 4.50 6.65 -6.69
CA GLN A 23 5.91 6.46 -6.36
C GLN A 23 6.10 6.39 -4.84
N GLY A 24 6.81 5.34 -4.36
CA GLY A 24 7.01 5.09 -2.94
C GLY A 24 5.89 4.30 -2.26
N SER A 25 4.86 3.88 -3.00
CA SER A 25 3.91 2.87 -2.51
C SER A 25 4.53 1.47 -2.55
N GLU A 26 4.14 0.62 -1.62
CA GLU A 26 4.47 -0.81 -1.61
C GLU A 26 3.27 -1.62 -2.12
N LEU A 27 3.49 -2.49 -3.10
CA LEU A 27 2.44 -3.36 -3.62
C LEU A 27 2.19 -4.54 -2.67
N MET A 28 0.99 -4.62 -2.10
CA MET A 28 0.52 -5.76 -1.33
C MET A 28 -0.89 -6.15 -1.78
N PRO A 29 -1.01 -6.98 -2.84
CA PRO A 29 -2.29 -7.32 -3.44
C PRO A 29 -3.22 -7.97 -2.41
N LEU A 30 -4.50 -7.60 -2.41
CA LEU A 30 -5.51 -8.15 -1.50
C LEU A 30 -5.59 -9.69 -1.51
N THR A 31 -5.37 -10.29 -2.66
CA THR A 31 -5.33 -11.76 -2.84
C THR A 31 -4.22 -12.45 -2.05
N SER A 32 -3.16 -11.71 -1.73
CA SER A 32 -1.98 -12.20 -0.99
C SER A 32 -1.67 -11.32 0.23
N PHE A 33 -2.66 -10.53 0.69
CA PHE A 33 -2.46 -9.56 1.75
C PHE A 33 -2.28 -10.26 3.09
N ASP A 34 -1.19 -9.92 3.78
CA ASP A 34 -0.86 -10.45 5.10
C ASP A 34 -0.65 -9.28 6.05
N GLY A 35 -1.66 -9.04 6.90
CA GLY A 35 -1.63 -7.97 7.89
C GLY A 35 -0.50 -8.09 8.92
N SER A 36 0.15 -9.25 9.02
CA SER A 36 1.30 -9.46 9.90
C SER A 36 2.56 -8.76 9.37
N LYS A 37 2.64 -8.53 8.06
CA LYS A 37 3.76 -7.85 7.39
C LYS A 37 3.65 -6.33 7.47
N VAL A 38 2.50 -5.81 7.89
CA VAL A 38 2.25 -4.38 8.00
C VAL A 38 2.94 -3.84 9.26
N PRO A 39 3.87 -2.87 9.12
CA PRO A 39 4.56 -2.31 10.27
C PRO A 39 3.58 -1.53 11.16
N LYS A 40 3.57 -1.85 12.46
CA LYS A 40 2.68 -1.22 13.45
C LYS A 40 3.29 0.01 14.11
N ASP A 41 4.59 0.23 13.92
CA ASP A 41 5.37 1.33 14.53
C ASP A 41 5.35 2.62 13.67
N GLN A 42 4.59 2.63 12.58
CA GLN A 42 4.43 3.81 11.74
C GLN A 42 3.01 3.92 11.18
N LYS A 43 2.67 5.11 10.70
CA LYS A 43 1.41 5.33 9.99
C LYS A 43 1.44 4.57 8.67
N VAL A 44 0.38 3.81 8.42
CA VAL A 44 0.17 3.06 7.18
C VAL A 44 -1.10 3.59 6.52
N ILE A 45 -1.03 3.86 5.21
CA ILE A 45 -2.16 4.27 4.38
C ILE A 45 -2.39 3.15 3.36
N LEU A 46 -3.59 2.59 3.34
CA LEU A 46 -4.01 1.61 2.35
C LEU A 46 -4.67 2.33 1.17
N HIS A 47 -4.19 2.08 -0.04
CA HIS A 47 -4.71 2.64 -1.28
C HIS A 47 -5.26 1.54 -2.18
N CYS A 48 -6.49 1.73 -2.64
CA CYS A 48 -7.17 0.87 -3.60
C CYS A 48 -7.78 1.73 -4.70
N GLN A 49 -7.96 1.19 -5.90
CA GLN A 49 -8.42 1.91 -7.10
C GLN A 49 -9.70 2.75 -6.87
N ARG A 50 -10.60 2.33 -5.98
CA ARG A 50 -11.88 3.02 -5.70
C ARG A 50 -12.21 3.16 -4.21
N GLY A 51 -11.27 2.86 -3.30
CA GLY A 51 -11.54 2.85 -1.86
C GLY A 51 -12.65 1.89 -1.41
N ARG A 52 -12.92 0.82 -2.18
CA ARG A 52 -14.03 -0.13 -1.96
C ARG A 52 -13.58 -1.46 -1.34
N ARG A 53 -12.28 -1.75 -1.37
CA ARG A 53 -11.71 -3.01 -0.90
C ARG A 53 -10.90 -2.76 0.37
#